data_AF-A0A7Z8Z6T2-F1
#
_entry.id   AF-A0A7Z8Z6T2-F1
#
_cell.length_a   1.000
_cell.length_b   1.000
_cell.length_c   1.000
_cell.angle_alpha   90.00
_cell.angle_beta   90.00
_cell.angle_gamma   90.00
#
_symmetry.space_group_name_H-M   'P 1'
#
loop_
_entity.id
_entity.type
_entity.pdbx_description
1 polymer ?
#
loop_
_entity_poly.entity_id
_entity_poly.type
_entity_poly.pdbx_seq_one_letter_code
_entity_poly.pdbx_strand_id
1 'polypeptide(L)'
;MITIKHGLINYTHSQSCSIQEEKIEKRVRINLSKKQSKITIQLANGLDLKTISSLNKVTVNTIKYHIKEIKKKMKLASTYELYQFAHMLKSLTDST
;
A
#
# COMPACT_ATOMS: atom_id res chain seq x y z
N MET A 1 44.45 -29.93 -7.33
CA MET A 1 43.90 -28.63 -7.79
C MET A 1 42.40 -28.60 -7.52
N ILE A 2 42.02 -28.21 -6.31
CA ILE A 2 40.72 -27.57 -5.98
C ILE A 2 41.08 -26.56 -4.89
N THR A 3 40.96 -25.28 -5.22
CA THR A 3 41.34 -24.16 -4.35
C THR A 3 40.08 -23.62 -3.69
N ILE A 4 39.94 -23.77 -2.37
CA ILE A 4 38.87 -23.14 -1.60
C ILE A 4 39.51 -22.07 -0.72
N LYS A 5 39.30 -20.80 -1.08
CA LYS A 5 39.74 -19.65 -0.30
C LYS A 5 38.82 -19.51 0.92
N HIS A 6 39.29 -19.90 2.10
CA HIS A 6 38.66 -19.54 3.37
C HIS A 6 39.00 -18.07 3.69
N GLY A 7 38.16 -17.15 3.21
CA GLY A 7 38.19 -15.74 3.60
C GLY A 7 37.51 -15.54 4.94
N LEU A 8 38.27 -14.99 5.89
CA LEU A 8 37.90 -14.67 7.27
C LEU A 8 36.52 -14.01 7.40
N ILE A 9 35.77 -14.54 8.37
CA ILE A 9 34.57 -13.95 8.96
C ILE A 9 35.00 -12.65 9.68
N ASN A 10 34.67 -11.49 9.11
CA ASN A 10 34.69 -10.23 9.86
C ASN A 10 33.27 -9.90 10.27
N TYR A 11 32.95 -10.32 11.50
CA TYR A 11 31.74 -9.99 12.22
C TYR A 11 31.91 -8.61 12.86
N THR A 12 31.44 -7.57 12.17
CA THR A 12 31.08 -6.30 12.81
C THR A 12 29.65 -5.96 12.43
N HIS A 13 28.73 -6.71 13.03
CA HIS A 13 27.32 -6.35 13.07
C HIS A 13 27.20 -5.08 13.93
N SER A 14 27.36 -3.91 13.29
CA SER A 14 26.98 -2.62 13.85
C SER A 14 25.47 -2.58 13.98
N GLN A 15 24.99 -3.09 15.12
CA GLN A 15 23.59 -3.27 15.47
C GLN A 15 22.82 -1.95 15.70
N SER A 16 23.45 -0.81 15.40
CA SER A 16 22.89 0.53 15.60
C SER A 16 22.44 1.23 14.31
N CYS A 17 22.79 0.72 13.13
CA CYS A 17 22.39 1.34 11.85
C CYS A 17 21.04 0.83 11.32
N SER A 18 20.68 -0.42 11.62
CA SER A 18 19.47 -1.07 11.09
C SER A 18 18.16 -0.58 11.73
N ILE A 19 18.21 -0.10 12.97
CA ILE A 19 16.99 0.26 13.72
C ILE A 19 16.38 1.58 13.21
N GLN A 20 17.18 2.48 12.63
CA GLN A 20 16.67 3.74 12.09
C GLN A 20 16.11 3.61 10.67
N GLU A 21 16.70 2.77 9.82
CA GLU A 21 16.18 2.53 8.46
C GLU A 21 14.88 1.72 8.48
N GLU A 22 14.76 0.70 9.35
CA GLU A 22 13.56 -0.13 9.44
C GLU A 22 12.31 0.64 9.95
N LYS A 23 12.52 1.68 10.77
CA LYS A 23 11.45 2.52 11.31
C LYS A 23 11.04 3.66 10.38
N ILE A 24 11.87 4.01 9.39
CA ILE A 24 11.67 5.15 8.50
C ILE A 24 11.14 4.73 7.11
N GLU A 25 11.40 3.50 6.64
CA GLU A 25 10.87 3.02 5.35
C GLU A 25 9.35 2.78 5.32
N LYS A 26 8.70 2.61 6.47
CA LYS A 26 7.28 2.19 6.55
C LYS A 26 6.24 3.29 6.35
N ARG A 27 6.63 4.47 5.86
CA ARG A 27 5.67 5.44 5.31
C ARG A 27 5.78 5.45 3.80
N VAL A 28 5.20 4.42 3.17
CA VAL A 28 4.82 4.50 1.75
C VAL A 28 4.09 5.84 1.59
N ARG A 29 4.67 6.79 0.84
CA ARG A 29 4.01 8.06 0.54
C ARG A 29 2.87 7.77 -0.42
N ILE A 30 1.73 7.39 0.13
CA ILE A 30 0.52 7.09 -0.63
C ILE A 30 -0.05 8.43 -1.12
N ASN A 31 0.10 8.68 -2.43
CA ASN A 31 -0.38 9.91 -3.07
C ASN A 31 -1.89 9.86 -3.33
N LEU A 32 -2.70 9.64 -2.29
CA LEU A 32 -4.15 9.64 -2.37
C LEU A 32 -4.73 10.78 -1.55
N SER A 33 -5.81 11.39 -2.05
CA SER A 33 -6.59 12.31 -1.24
C SER A 33 -7.32 11.53 -0.13
N LYS A 34 -7.72 12.22 0.94
CA LYS A 34 -8.52 11.61 2.03
C LYS A 34 -9.76 10.88 1.50
N LYS A 35 -10.41 11.45 0.48
CA LYS A 35 -11.58 10.85 -0.18
C LYS A 35 -11.23 9.57 -0.94
N GLN A 36 -10.11 9.58 -1.66
CA GLN A 36 -9.62 8.40 -2.38
C GLN A 36 -9.22 7.29 -1.40
N SER A 37 -8.49 7.60 -0.33
CA SER A 37 -8.15 6.61 0.71
C SER A 37 -9.39 6.00 1.35
N LYS A 38 -10.41 6.81 1.66
CA LYS A 38 -11.68 6.32 2.19
C LYS A 38 -12.39 5.35 1.24
N ILE A 39 -12.49 5.71 -0.05
CA ILE A 39 -13.08 4.84 -1.08
C ILE A 39 -12.30 3.52 -1.19
N THR A 40 -10.97 3.58 -1.17
CA THR A 40 -10.11 2.39 -1.22
C THR A 40 -10.36 1.47 -0.02
N ILE A 41 -10.42 1.99 1.21
CA ILE A 41 -10.69 1.18 2.41
C ILE A 41 -12.10 0.55 2.34
N GLN A 42 -13.08 1.28 1.83
CA GLN A 42 -14.43 0.75 1.63
C GLN A 42 -14.47 -0.40 0.61
N LEU A 43 -13.65 -0.35 -0.44
CA LEU A 43 -13.46 -1.47 -1.36
C LEU A 43 -12.84 -2.68 -0.66
N ALA A 44 -11.84 -2.47 0.22
CA ALA A 44 -11.25 -3.56 1.02
C ALA A 44 -12.26 -4.23 1.97
N ASN A 45 -13.28 -3.49 2.40
CA ASN A 45 -14.38 -4.01 3.21
C ASN A 45 -15.45 -4.74 2.38
N GLY A 46 -15.25 -4.90 1.06
CA GLY A 46 -16.18 -5.60 0.18
C GLY A 46 -17.44 -4.81 -0.17
N LEU A 47 -17.47 -3.50 0.05
CA LEU A 47 -18.64 -2.68 -0.27
C LEU A 47 -18.79 -2.50 -1.79
N ASP A 48 -20.01 -2.66 -2.29
CA ASP A 48 -20.31 -2.42 -3.70
C ASP A 48 -20.37 -0.92 -4.03
N LEU A 49 -20.32 -0.59 -5.32
CA LEU A 49 -20.25 0.80 -5.78
C LEU A 49 -21.47 1.65 -5.42
N LYS A 50 -22.67 1.06 -5.33
CA LYS A 50 -23.89 1.77 -4.93
C LYS A 50 -23.82 2.10 -3.45
N THR A 51 -23.39 1.14 -2.63
CA THR A 51 -23.20 1.36 -1.19
C THR A 51 -22.14 2.41 -0.92
N ILE A 52 -20.98 2.34 -1.58
CA ILE A 52 -19.92 3.34 -1.49
C ILE A 52 -20.42 4.73 -1.92
N SER A 53 -21.17 4.81 -3.02
CA SER A 53 -21.79 6.03 -3.53
C SER A 53 -22.68 6.68 -2.48
N SER A 54 -23.59 5.92 -1.87
CA SER A 54 -24.48 6.39 -0.81
C SER A 54 -23.69 6.89 0.42
N LEU A 55 -22.72 6.11 0.91
CA LEU A 55 -21.92 6.47 2.08
C LEU A 55 -21.05 7.72 1.89
N ASN A 56 -20.67 8.02 0.65
CA ASN A 56 -19.88 9.20 0.31
C ASN A 56 -20.73 10.37 -0.21
N LYS A 57 -22.05 10.22 -0.29
CA LYS A 57 -23.00 11.22 -0.80
C LYS A 57 -22.58 11.76 -2.18
N VAL A 58 -22.19 10.87 -3.08
CA VAL A 58 -21.82 11.19 -4.47
C VAL A 58 -22.42 10.16 -5.42
N THR A 59 -22.47 10.45 -6.72
CA THR A 59 -22.99 9.50 -7.71
C THR A 59 -22.05 8.29 -7.90
N VAL A 60 -22.60 7.17 -8.37
CA VAL A 60 -21.81 5.98 -8.76
C VAL A 60 -20.76 6.32 -9.82
N ASN A 61 -21.07 7.23 -10.75
CA ASN A 61 -20.11 7.67 -11.77
C ASN A 61 -18.93 8.42 -11.14
N THR A 62 -19.17 9.22 -10.10
CA THR A 62 -18.11 9.87 -9.33
C THR A 62 -17.23 8.85 -8.60
N ILE A 63 -17.80 7.77 -8.07
CA ILE A 63 -17.01 6.67 -7.48
C ILE A 63 -16.14 5.99 -8.55
N LYS A 64 -16.70 5.67 -9.72
CA LYS A 64 -15.93 5.11 -10.85
C LYS A 64 -14.78 6.01 -11.27
N TYR A 65 -15.01 7.33 -11.33
CA TYR A 65 -13.97 8.32 -11.60
C TYR A 65 -12.85 8.26 -10.55
N HIS A 66 -13.19 8.27 -9.25
CA HIS A 66 -12.18 8.16 -8.20
C HIS A 66 -11.38 6.86 -8.29
N ILE A 67 -12.01 5.72 -8.59
CA ILE A 67 -11.33 4.44 -8.79
C ILE A 67 -10.35 4.52 -9.97
N LYS A 68 -10.75 5.12 -11.10
CA LYS A 68 -9.87 5.34 -12.25
C LYS A 68 -8.64 6.16 -11.87
N GLU A 69 -8.84 7.25 -11.15
CA GLU A 69 -7.75 8.11 -10.70
C GLU A 69 -6.84 7.42 -9.67
N ILE A 70 -7.39 6.59 -8.77
CA ILE A 70 -6.60 5.77 -7.83
C ILE A 70 -5.69 4.82 -8.61
N LYS A 71 -6.26 4.06 -9.57
CA LYS A 71 -5.47 3.16 -10.43
C LYS A 71 -4.35 3.90 -11.15
N LYS A 72 -4.64 5.08 -11.72
CA LYS A 72 -3.63 5.89 -12.41
C LYS A 72 -2.50 6.34 -11.47
N LYS A 73 -2.84 6.89 -10.29
CA LYS A 73 -1.84 7.39 -9.33
C LYS A 73 -0.97 6.28 -8.75
N MET A 74 -1.57 5.12 -8.52
CA MET A 74 -0.89 3.95 -7.96
C MET A 74 -0.33 3.00 -9.03
N LYS A 75 -0.45 3.35 -10.32
CA LYS A 75 0.01 2.56 -11.47
C LYS A 75 -0.53 1.13 -11.47
N LEU A 76 -1.79 0.96 -11.11
CA LEU A 76 -2.46 -0.35 -11.03
C LEU A 76 -3.07 -0.68 -12.39
N ALA A 77 -2.67 -1.81 -12.97
CA ALA A 77 -3.10 -2.24 -14.30
C ALA A 77 -4.48 -2.90 -14.27
N SER A 78 -4.85 -3.49 -13.12
CA SER A 78 -6.02 -4.35 -13.02
C SER A 78 -6.94 -4.00 -11.85
N THR A 79 -8.15 -4.56 -11.85
CA THR A 79 -9.05 -4.49 -10.69
C THR A 79 -8.55 -5.38 -9.56
N TYR A 80 -7.88 -6.48 -9.87
CA TYR A 80 -7.24 -7.33 -8.87
C TYR A 80 -6.17 -6.57 -8.08
N GLU A 81 -5.27 -5.87 -8.77
CA GLU A 81 -4.27 -5.01 -8.12
C GLU A 81 -4.89 -3.89 -7.28
N LEU A 82 -6.04 -3.34 -7.70
CA LEU A 82 -6.78 -2.39 -6.88
C LEU A 82 -7.22 -2.99 -5.55
N TYR A 83 -7.74 -4.22 -5.54
CA TYR A 83 -8.13 -4.88 -4.30
C TYR A 83 -6.93 -5.23 -3.44
N GLN A 84 -5.84 -5.72 -4.02
CA GLN A 84 -4.60 -5.98 -3.27
C GLN A 84 -4.04 -4.72 -2.62
N PHE A 85 -3.99 -3.62 -3.38
CA PHE A 85 -3.63 -2.32 -2.85
C PHE A 85 -4.58 -1.86 -1.73
N ALA A 86 -5.88 -2.12 -1.87
CA ALA A 86 -6.87 -1.74 -0.88
C ALA A 86 -6.69 -2.49 0.46
N HIS A 87 -6.43 -3.80 0.40
CA HIS A 87 -6.15 -4.61 1.59
C HIS A 87 -4.84 -4.17 2.27
N MET A 88 -3.79 -3.90 1.50
CA MET A 88 -2.54 -3.32 2.02
C MET A 88 -2.78 -1.96 2.69
N LEU A 89 -3.57 -1.08 2.08
CA LEU A 89 -3.88 0.22 2.68
C LEU A 89 -4.63 0.07 4.01
N LYS A 90 -5.60 -0.85 4.07
CA LYS A 90 -6.37 -1.13 5.29
C LYS A 90 -5.49 -1.68 6.42
N SER A 91 -4.56 -2.58 6.14
CA SER A 91 -3.66 -3.11 7.17
C SER A 91 -2.74 -2.04 7.75
N LEU A 92 -2.33 -1.06 6.95
CA LEU A 92 -1.57 0.11 7.42
C LEU A 92 -2.40 1.03 8.32
N THR A 93 -3.71 1.15 8.08
CA THR A 93 -4.59 1.99 8.92
C THR A 93 -5.03 1.31 10.21
N ASP A 94 -5.20 -0.01 10.21
CA ASP A 94 -5.63 -0.78 11.39
C ASP A 94 -4.47 -0.99 12.39
N SER A 95 -3.22 -0.78 11.98
CA SER A 95 -2.03 -0.95 12.83
C SER A 95 -1.65 0.30 13.64
N THR A 96 -2.54 1.29 13.73
CA THR A 96 -2.35 2.56 14.47
C THR A 96 -3.40 2.70 15.55
#